data_AF-A0A7C1R055-F1
#
_entry.id   AF-A0A7C1R055-F1
#
_cell.length_a   1.000
_cell.length_b   1.000
_cell.length_c   1.000
_cell.angle_alpha   90.00
_cell.angle_beta   90.00
_cell.angle_gamma   90.00
#
_symmetry.space_group_name_H-M   'P 1'
#
loop_
_entity.id
_entity.type
_entity.pdbx_description
1 polymer ?
#
loop_
_entity_poly.entity_id
_entity_poly.type
_entity_poly.pdbx_seq_one_letter_code
_entity_poly.pdbx_strand_id
1 'polypeptide(L)'
;LQHDWMQKRRERVQNKYDGYASTIDKVRPIDRTILSSYENQSTGDDIEVVVDETIELPQETILPSQSVQEIIEKYDDIAVGHCYCRNHAKVLGEPCHQTDIQESCFTFGKSARHTAKHGFSRLISKEEALDIFAKIRDDGLVHKVMHLRANPELREDAICNCCTDCCPQSRGFMLEPTANYTNYLAQINPELCTGCGTCVEKCHQLIIELNEDDIAEREEESCIGCGVCAYFCPENAISMVKTPLRIVRIMPPHQK
;
A
#
# COMPACT_ATOMS: atom_id res chain seq x y z
N LEU A 1 -25.59 -11.26 -7.67
CA LEU A 1 -25.94 -9.81 -7.77
C LEU A 1 -24.72 -8.90 -7.61
N GLN A 2 -23.91 -9.01 -6.54
CA GLN A 2 -22.74 -8.15 -6.35
C GLN A 2 -21.55 -8.47 -7.27
N HIS A 3 -21.31 -9.75 -7.59
CA HIS A 3 -20.30 -10.15 -8.59
C HIS A 3 -20.61 -9.58 -9.98
N ASP A 4 -21.87 -9.67 -10.41
CA ASP A 4 -22.39 -9.08 -11.65
C ASP A 4 -22.23 -7.54 -11.67
N TRP A 5 -22.41 -6.88 -10.52
CA TRP A 5 -22.16 -5.44 -10.41
C TRP A 5 -20.68 -5.07 -10.61
N MET A 6 -19.75 -5.81 -10.00
CA MET A 6 -18.30 -5.55 -10.15
C MET A 6 -17.83 -5.77 -11.59
N GLN A 7 -18.33 -6.81 -12.26
CA GLN A 7 -18.03 -7.06 -13.68
C GLN A 7 -18.57 -5.94 -14.57
N LYS A 8 -19.84 -5.55 -14.41
CA LYS A 8 -20.42 -4.39 -15.12
C LYS A 8 -19.67 -3.10 -14.87
N ARG A 9 -19.11 -2.92 -13.66
CA ARG A 9 -18.30 -1.75 -13.33
C ARG A 9 -16.97 -1.77 -14.08
N ARG A 10 -16.28 -2.90 -14.10
CA ARG A 10 -15.03 -3.11 -14.86
C ARG A 10 -15.24 -2.85 -16.35
N GLU A 11 -16.27 -3.46 -16.96
CA GLU A 11 -16.64 -3.25 -18.36
C GLU A 11 -16.90 -1.77 -18.66
N ARG A 12 -17.61 -1.06 -17.78
CA ARG A 12 -17.87 0.37 -17.96
C ARG A 12 -16.58 1.19 -17.99
N VAL A 13 -15.62 0.88 -17.12
CA VAL A 13 -14.34 1.59 -17.07
C VAL A 13 -13.53 1.32 -18.34
N GLN A 14 -13.45 0.07 -18.79
CA GLN A 14 -12.77 -0.30 -20.04
C GLN A 14 -13.43 0.36 -21.27
N ASN A 15 -14.76 0.34 -21.36
CA ASN A 15 -15.51 0.99 -22.46
C ASN A 15 -15.38 2.51 -22.49
N LYS A 16 -14.97 3.14 -21.38
CA LYS A 16 -14.79 4.59 -21.26
C LYS A 16 -13.37 4.95 -20.82
N TYR A 17 -12.40 4.09 -21.14
CA TYR A 17 -11.04 4.17 -20.60
C TYR A 17 -10.40 5.55 -20.85
N ASP A 18 -10.44 6.04 -22.09
CA ASP A 18 -9.88 7.33 -22.47
C ASP A 18 -10.58 8.50 -21.75
N GLY A 19 -11.89 8.37 -21.50
CA GLY A 19 -12.65 9.35 -20.70
C GLY A 19 -12.19 9.39 -19.24
N TYR A 20 -11.95 8.23 -18.63
CA TYR A 20 -11.37 8.14 -17.29
C TYR A 20 -9.92 8.66 -17.26
N ALA A 21 -9.10 8.28 -18.24
CA ALA A 21 -7.72 8.76 -18.37
C ALA A 21 -7.66 10.30 -18.48
N SER A 22 -8.54 10.92 -19.27
CA SER A 22 -8.59 12.39 -19.41
C SER A 22 -9.03 13.14 -18.15
N THR A 23 -9.57 12.42 -17.15
CA THR A 23 -10.07 13.01 -15.89
C THR A 23 -9.38 12.47 -14.65
N ILE A 24 -8.32 11.68 -14.80
CA ILE A 24 -7.62 11.03 -13.69
C ILE A 24 -7.08 12.04 -12.68
N ASP A 25 -6.62 13.21 -13.13
CA ASP A 25 -6.09 14.26 -12.26
C ASP A 25 -7.10 14.77 -11.22
N LYS A 26 -8.40 14.57 -11.47
CA LYS A 26 -9.49 14.94 -10.56
C LYS A 26 -9.77 13.88 -9.50
N VAL A 27 -9.23 12.67 -9.65
CA VAL A 27 -9.35 11.60 -8.66
C VAL A 27 -8.57 12.02 -7.42
N ARG A 28 -9.29 12.12 -6.30
CA ARG A 28 -8.71 12.53 -5.03
C ARG A 28 -8.12 11.32 -4.31
N PRO A 29 -6.94 11.46 -3.71
CA PRO A 29 -6.40 10.44 -2.84
C PRO A 29 -7.29 10.27 -1.60
N ILE A 30 -7.49 9.01 -1.20
CA ILE A 30 -8.29 8.66 -0.02
C ILE A 30 -7.43 8.14 1.13
N ASP A 31 -6.21 7.71 0.81
CA ASP A 31 -5.24 7.12 1.72
C ASP A 31 -3.83 7.56 1.39
N ARG A 32 -2.92 7.24 2.32
CA ARG A 32 -1.49 7.43 2.19
C ARG A 32 -0.79 6.09 2.33
N THR A 33 0.07 5.78 1.38
CA THR A 33 0.95 4.62 1.46
C THR A 33 2.18 4.98 2.30
N ILE A 34 2.53 4.12 3.25
CA ILE A 34 3.76 4.22 4.06
C ILE A 34 4.68 3.04 3.72
N LEU A 35 5.96 3.17 4.07
CA LEU A 35 6.92 2.08 3.89
C LEU A 35 6.50 0.84 4.69
N SER A 36 6.65 -0.33 4.08
CA SER A 36 6.41 -1.62 4.73
C SER A 36 7.46 -1.95 5.78
N SER A 37 8.71 -1.55 5.54
CA SER A 37 9.87 -1.84 6.40
C SER A 37 10.98 -0.84 6.14
N TYR A 38 11.88 -0.72 7.13
CA TYR A 38 13.21 -0.12 6.96
C TYR A 38 14.32 -1.17 6.92
N GLU A 39 13.97 -2.44 7.10
CA GLU A 39 14.89 -3.59 7.06
C GLU A 39 14.55 -4.46 5.86
N ASN A 40 15.54 -5.06 5.20
CA ASN A 40 15.39 -6.02 4.11
C ASN A 40 15.32 -7.44 4.67
N GLN A 41 14.29 -8.20 4.28
CA GLN A 41 14.09 -9.56 4.77
C GLN A 41 15.11 -10.57 4.24
N SER A 42 15.57 -10.36 3.01
CA SER A 42 16.40 -11.33 2.30
C SER A 42 17.83 -11.32 2.81
N THR A 43 18.30 -10.15 3.23
CA THR A 43 19.69 -9.91 3.66
C THR A 43 19.80 -9.67 5.16
N GLY A 44 18.75 -9.14 5.80
CA GLY A 44 18.77 -8.68 7.19
C GLY A 44 19.37 -7.29 7.37
N ASP A 45 19.76 -6.62 6.28
CA ASP A 45 20.34 -5.28 6.29
C ASP A 45 19.26 -4.19 6.30
N ASP A 46 19.65 -2.96 6.66
CA ASP A 46 18.77 -1.80 6.51
C ASP A 46 18.54 -1.47 5.03
N ILE A 47 17.28 -1.17 4.66
CA ILE A 47 16.94 -0.58 3.38
C ILE A 47 17.46 0.86 3.38
N GLU A 48 18.32 1.18 2.42
CA GLU A 48 18.82 2.54 2.25
C GLU A 48 17.66 3.52 1.99
N VAL A 49 17.55 4.55 2.83
CA VAL A 49 16.60 5.65 2.63
C VAL A 49 17.36 6.91 2.24
N VAL A 50 17.28 7.27 0.96
CA VAL A 50 17.94 8.47 0.42
C VAL A 50 17.04 9.69 0.67
N VAL A 51 17.60 10.76 1.25
CA VAL A 51 16.88 12.02 1.45
C VAL A 51 17.38 13.06 0.45
N ASP A 52 16.52 13.44 -0.49
CA ASP A 52 16.82 14.48 -1.46
C ASP A 52 16.38 15.84 -0.87
N GLU A 53 17.30 16.57 -0.22
CA GLU A 53 17.04 17.91 0.36
C GLU A 53 17.31 19.00 -0.69
N THR A 54 16.48 20.02 -0.86
CA THR A 54 16.27 21.09 0.13
C THR A 54 14.85 21.12 0.69
N ILE A 55 14.67 20.73 1.96
CA ILE A 55 13.42 20.99 2.69
C ILE A 55 13.54 22.38 3.30
N GLU A 56 13.01 23.42 2.64
CA GLU A 56 12.65 24.64 3.36
C GLU A 56 11.56 24.25 4.36
N LEU A 57 11.92 24.05 5.63
CA LEU A 57 10.97 23.75 6.70
C LEU A 57 9.98 24.92 6.82
N PRO A 58 8.70 24.78 6.46
CA PRO A 58 7.71 25.72 6.90
C PRO A 58 7.52 25.50 8.41
N GLN A 59 7.35 26.60 9.16
CA GLN A 59 7.01 26.59 10.58
C GLN A 59 5.99 25.51 10.94
N GLU A 60 6.28 24.73 11.98
CA GLU A 60 5.35 23.87 12.72
C GLU A 60 4.38 23.03 11.88
N THR A 61 4.88 22.29 10.88
CA THR A 61 4.06 21.24 10.27
C THR A 61 4.09 20.00 11.16
N ILE A 62 2.92 19.52 11.61
CA ILE A 62 2.79 18.19 12.20
C ILE A 62 3.17 17.18 11.11
N LEU A 63 4.33 16.53 11.26
CA LEU A 63 4.73 15.48 10.34
C LEU A 63 3.80 14.28 10.56
N PRO A 64 3.08 13.80 9.53
CA PRO A 64 2.30 12.59 9.66
C PRO A 64 3.23 11.42 9.91
N SER A 65 2.78 10.41 10.66
CA SER A 65 3.62 9.24 10.97
C SER A 65 4.16 8.60 9.71
N GLN A 66 5.45 8.27 9.69
CA GLN A 66 6.15 7.72 8.53
C GLN A 66 6.18 6.19 8.55
N SER A 67 5.96 5.59 9.72
CA SER A 67 6.00 4.15 9.95
C SER A 67 4.76 3.63 10.66
N VAL A 68 4.50 2.33 10.53
CA VAL A 68 3.45 1.63 11.29
C VAL A 68 3.71 1.75 12.80
N GLN A 69 4.97 1.63 13.21
CA GLN A 69 5.37 1.67 14.61
C GLN A 69 5.02 3.02 15.27
N GLU A 70 5.33 4.14 14.61
CA GLU A 70 4.97 5.48 15.09
C GLU A 70 3.45 5.63 15.27
N ILE A 71 2.65 5.05 14.36
CA ILE A 71 1.19 5.08 14.47
C ILE A 71 0.74 4.25 15.68
N ILE A 72 1.24 3.04 15.86
CA ILE A 72 0.89 2.18 17.00
C ILE A 72 1.25 2.85 18.33
N GLU A 73 2.41 3.48 18.41
CA GLU A 73 2.88 4.15 19.63
C GLU A 73 1.98 5.33 20.02
N LYS A 74 1.44 6.06 19.04
CA LYS A 74 0.56 7.23 19.21
C LYS A 74 -0.80 6.92 19.82
N TYR A 75 -1.31 5.69 19.72
CA TYR A 75 -2.67 5.34 20.14
C TYR A 75 -2.71 4.34 21.28
N ASP A 76 -3.58 4.58 22.26
CA ASP A 76 -3.88 3.63 23.34
C ASP A 76 -4.93 2.60 22.93
N ASP A 77 -5.94 3.02 22.18
CA ASP A 77 -7.00 2.15 21.67
C ASP A 77 -6.66 1.70 20.25
N ILE A 78 -6.36 0.41 20.10
CA ILE A 78 -6.09 -0.23 18.81
C ILE A 78 -7.06 -1.40 18.68
N ALA A 79 -7.72 -1.50 17.54
CA ALA A 79 -8.56 -2.64 17.23
C ALA A 79 -8.20 -3.23 15.87
N VAL A 80 -8.25 -4.56 15.77
CA VAL A 80 -8.10 -5.30 14.52
C VAL A 80 -9.40 -6.02 14.18
N GLY A 81 -9.80 -5.96 12.92
CA GLY A 81 -10.92 -6.72 12.38
C GLY A 81 -10.53 -7.44 11.08
N HIS A 82 -11.49 -8.16 10.52
CA HIS A 82 -11.29 -8.84 9.26
C HIS A 82 -11.01 -7.86 8.12
N CYS A 83 -10.03 -8.19 7.26
CA CYS A 83 -9.86 -7.50 5.99
C CYS A 83 -11.13 -7.67 5.16
N TYR A 84 -11.84 -6.56 4.90
CA TYR A 84 -13.10 -6.59 4.17
C TYR A 84 -12.96 -7.27 2.81
N CYS A 85 -11.94 -6.88 2.03
CA CYS A 85 -11.73 -7.38 0.67
C CYS A 85 -11.45 -8.89 0.65
N ARG A 86 -10.58 -9.36 1.54
CA ARG A 86 -10.23 -10.79 1.68
C ARG A 86 -11.40 -11.61 2.17
N ASN A 87 -12.09 -11.14 3.21
CA ASN A 87 -13.25 -11.84 3.75
C ASN A 87 -14.37 -11.94 2.71
N HIS A 88 -14.58 -10.87 1.94
CA HIS A 88 -15.54 -10.87 0.83
C HIS A 88 -15.16 -11.89 -0.25
N ALA A 89 -13.89 -11.91 -0.68
CA ALA A 89 -13.41 -12.88 -1.67
C ALA A 89 -13.58 -14.34 -1.18
N LYS A 90 -13.21 -14.60 0.08
CA LYS A 90 -13.41 -15.91 0.74
C LYS A 90 -14.87 -16.36 0.76
N VAL A 91 -15.81 -15.47 1.08
CA VAL A 91 -17.25 -15.79 1.09
C VAL A 91 -17.76 -16.14 -0.31
N LEU A 92 -17.13 -15.59 -1.36
CA LEU A 92 -17.45 -15.90 -2.76
C LEU A 92 -16.77 -17.18 -3.28
N GLY A 93 -15.97 -17.88 -2.46
CA GLY A 93 -15.26 -19.09 -2.86
C GLY A 93 -13.89 -18.85 -3.49
N GLU A 94 -13.42 -17.60 -3.49
CA GLU A 94 -12.13 -17.18 -4.08
C GLU A 94 -11.24 -16.62 -2.94
N PRO A 95 -10.66 -17.48 -2.08
CA PRO A 95 -9.83 -17.00 -0.97
C PRO A 95 -8.56 -16.31 -1.47
N CYS A 96 -7.97 -15.46 -0.61
CA CYS A 96 -6.66 -14.87 -0.87
C CYS A 96 -5.60 -15.96 -0.96
N HIS A 97 -4.73 -15.85 -1.96
CA HIS A 97 -3.59 -16.70 -2.23
C HIS A 97 -2.29 -16.09 -1.71
N GLN A 98 -2.26 -14.78 -1.47
CA GLN A 98 -1.07 -14.11 -0.93
C GLN A 98 -0.87 -14.38 0.57
N THR A 99 -1.94 -14.55 1.36
CA THR A 99 -1.85 -14.59 2.82
C THR A 99 -3.09 -15.19 3.49
N ASP A 100 -2.88 -15.94 4.57
CA ASP A 100 -3.95 -16.55 5.38
C ASP A 100 -4.47 -15.64 6.50
N ILE A 101 -3.80 -14.53 6.79
CA ILE A 101 -4.08 -13.60 7.91
C ILE A 101 -5.39 -12.83 7.70
N GLN A 102 -6.50 -13.34 8.24
CA GLN A 102 -7.81 -12.71 8.04
C GLN A 102 -7.95 -11.37 8.78
N GLU A 103 -7.39 -11.26 9.99
CA GLU A 103 -7.44 -10.04 10.80
C GLU A 103 -6.27 -9.12 10.45
N SER A 104 -6.51 -8.22 9.50
CA SER A 104 -5.49 -7.25 9.05
C SER A 104 -6.07 -5.87 8.76
N CYS A 105 -7.27 -5.55 9.27
CA CYS A 105 -7.86 -4.22 9.17
C CYS A 105 -7.75 -3.52 10.52
N PHE A 106 -6.85 -2.54 10.64
CA PHE A 106 -6.60 -1.84 11.89
C PHE A 106 -7.38 -0.54 11.97
N THR A 107 -7.87 -0.23 13.16
CA THR A 107 -8.50 1.06 13.48
C THR A 107 -7.93 1.60 14.77
N PHE A 108 -7.96 2.93 14.91
CA PHE A 108 -7.28 3.63 16.00
C PHE A 108 -8.23 4.57 16.77
N GLY A 109 -7.95 4.75 18.06
CA GLY A 109 -8.61 5.73 18.91
C GLY A 109 -10.13 5.58 18.96
N LYS A 110 -10.86 6.63 18.56
CA LYS A 110 -12.33 6.64 18.55
C LYS A 110 -12.90 5.56 17.62
N SER A 111 -12.26 5.34 16.47
CA SER A 111 -12.68 4.36 15.47
C SER A 111 -12.47 2.93 15.98
N ALA A 112 -11.36 2.68 16.68
CA ALA A 112 -11.09 1.41 17.35
C ALA A 112 -12.21 1.05 18.35
N ARG A 113 -12.51 1.96 19.28
CA ARG A 113 -13.55 1.73 20.29
C ARG A 113 -14.93 1.54 19.67
N HIS A 114 -15.26 2.30 18.62
CA HIS A 114 -16.53 2.19 17.93
C HIS A 114 -16.68 0.84 17.24
N THR A 115 -15.71 0.45 16.41
CA THR A 115 -15.76 -0.81 15.66
C THR A 115 -15.76 -2.02 16.59
N ALA A 116 -14.99 -1.97 17.69
CA ALA A 116 -14.95 -3.03 18.68
C ALA A 116 -16.28 -3.17 19.43
N LYS A 117 -16.87 -2.05 19.85
CA LYS A 117 -18.18 -2.03 20.53
C LYS A 117 -19.30 -2.65 19.68
N HIS A 118 -19.23 -2.50 18.35
CA HIS A 118 -20.23 -3.02 17.42
C HIS A 118 -19.90 -4.40 16.86
N GLY A 119 -18.83 -5.05 17.33
CA GLY A 119 -18.47 -6.42 16.94
C GLY A 119 -17.84 -6.54 15.55
N PHE A 120 -17.38 -5.44 14.95
CA PHE A 120 -16.65 -5.46 13.68
C PHE A 120 -15.16 -5.77 13.84
N SER A 121 -14.63 -5.53 15.03
CA SER A 121 -13.22 -5.70 15.39
C SER A 121 -13.09 -6.08 16.86
N ARG A 122 -11.87 -6.39 17.29
CA ARG A 122 -11.51 -6.61 18.70
C ARG A 122 -10.37 -5.69 19.09
N LEU A 123 -10.41 -5.18 20.33
CA LEU A 123 -9.29 -4.41 20.88
C LEU A 123 -8.09 -5.35 21.12
N ILE A 124 -6.90 -4.83 20.87
CA ILE A 124 -5.63 -5.57 20.96
C ILE A 124 -4.55 -4.74 21.63
N SER A 125 -3.49 -5.40 22.10
CA SER A 125 -2.31 -4.71 22.63
C SER A 125 -1.44 -4.14 21.49
N LYS A 126 -0.55 -3.21 21.84
CA LYS A 126 0.48 -2.70 20.91
C LYS A 126 1.40 -3.82 20.42
N GLU A 127 1.77 -4.74 21.32
CA GLU A 127 2.61 -5.91 21.01
C GLU A 127 1.92 -6.83 19.99
N GLU A 128 0.65 -7.17 20.21
CA GLU A 128 -0.11 -7.98 19.25
C GLU A 128 -0.28 -7.27 17.91
N ALA A 129 -0.47 -5.95 17.91
CA ALA A 129 -0.54 -5.17 16.68
C ALA A 129 0.77 -5.29 15.89
N LEU A 130 1.92 -5.06 16.54
CA LEU A 130 3.24 -5.18 15.93
C LEU A 130 3.49 -6.59 15.38
N ASP A 131 3.11 -7.64 16.11
CA ASP A 131 3.23 -9.03 15.67
C ASP A 131 2.41 -9.31 14.40
N ILE A 132 1.19 -8.80 14.32
CA ILE A 132 0.36 -8.94 13.12
C ILE A 132 0.99 -8.18 11.96
N PHE A 133 1.44 -6.93 12.19
CA PHE A 133 2.08 -6.09 11.17
C PHE A 133 3.36 -6.71 10.61
N ALA A 134 4.18 -7.34 11.45
CA ALA A 134 5.34 -8.11 11.01
C ALA A 134 4.92 -9.22 10.06
N LYS A 135 3.95 -10.08 10.45
CA LYS A 135 3.51 -11.21 9.61
C LYS A 135 2.94 -10.77 8.26
N ILE A 136 2.12 -9.71 8.21
CA ILE A 136 1.58 -9.22 6.93
C ILE A 136 2.63 -8.54 6.06
N ARG A 137 3.67 -7.93 6.65
CA ARG A 137 4.82 -7.39 5.93
C ARG A 137 5.62 -8.53 5.31
N ASP A 138 5.86 -9.60 6.07
CA ASP A 138 6.55 -10.81 5.61
C ASP A 138 5.77 -11.53 4.49
N ASP A 139 4.44 -11.39 4.45
CA ASP A 139 3.56 -11.82 3.35
C ASP A 139 3.54 -10.82 2.16
N GLY A 140 4.18 -9.65 2.30
CA GLY A 140 4.31 -8.62 1.25
C GLY A 140 3.08 -7.73 1.05
N LEU A 141 2.31 -7.46 2.11
CA LEU A 141 1.14 -6.58 2.04
C LEU A 141 1.56 -5.11 2.10
N VAL A 142 0.76 -4.26 1.45
CA VAL A 142 0.98 -2.80 1.46
C VAL A 142 0.14 -2.14 2.55
N HIS A 143 0.78 -1.28 3.35
CA HIS A 143 0.14 -0.48 4.39
C HIS A 143 -0.42 0.82 3.82
N LYS A 144 -1.75 0.95 3.87
CA LYS A 144 -2.53 2.10 3.41
C LYS A 144 -3.16 2.79 4.62
N VAL A 145 -2.62 3.94 4.99
CA VAL A 145 -3.10 4.74 6.13
C VAL A 145 -4.27 5.62 5.68
N MET A 146 -5.42 5.39 6.28
CA MET A 146 -6.63 6.19 6.10
C MET A 146 -6.66 7.27 7.17
N HIS A 147 -6.76 8.53 6.73
CA HIS A 147 -6.82 9.67 7.63
C HIS A 147 -8.23 10.23 7.70
N LEU A 148 -8.56 10.91 8.79
CA LEU A 148 -9.84 11.57 8.97
C LEU A 148 -10.12 12.49 7.77
N ARG A 149 -11.29 12.33 7.14
CA ARG A 149 -11.70 13.09 5.94
C ARG A 149 -10.74 12.97 4.74
N ALA A 150 -9.95 11.89 4.67
CA ALA A 150 -8.93 11.70 3.64
C ALA A 150 -7.89 12.85 3.56
N ASN A 151 -7.62 13.51 4.69
CA ASN A 151 -6.58 14.53 4.77
C ASN A 151 -5.37 13.98 5.56
N PRO A 152 -4.19 13.79 4.93
CA PRO A 152 -2.99 13.27 5.58
C PRO A 152 -2.42 14.17 6.69
N GLU A 153 -2.88 15.42 6.81
CA GLU A 153 -2.52 16.32 7.91
C GLU A 153 -3.37 16.08 9.17
N LEU A 154 -4.49 15.36 9.03
CA LEU A 154 -5.34 14.98 10.15
C LEU A 154 -4.91 13.62 10.70
N ARG A 155 -5.47 13.25 11.85
CA ARG A 155 -5.18 11.97 12.51
C ARG A 155 -5.53 10.75 11.63
N GLU A 156 -4.79 9.67 11.84
CA GLU A 156 -5.01 8.34 11.28
C GLU A 156 -6.25 7.71 11.94
N ASP A 157 -7.19 7.21 11.14
CA ASP A 157 -8.38 6.50 11.64
C ASP A 157 -8.25 4.98 11.45
N ALA A 158 -7.53 4.54 10.42
CA ALA A 158 -7.35 3.12 10.09
C ALA A 158 -6.07 2.86 9.29
N ILE A 159 -5.57 1.62 9.34
CA ILE A 159 -4.60 1.08 8.38
C ILE A 159 -5.22 -0.12 7.70
N CYS A 160 -5.34 -0.03 6.38
CA CYS A 160 -5.68 -1.16 5.52
C CYS A 160 -4.39 -1.86 5.06
N ASN A 161 -4.38 -3.18 5.08
CA ASN A 161 -3.24 -3.99 4.69
C ASN A 161 -3.60 -4.80 3.45
N CYS A 162 -3.16 -4.29 2.30
CA CYS A 162 -3.67 -4.67 0.99
C CYS A 162 -2.80 -5.76 0.34
N CYS A 163 -3.43 -6.90 0.08
CA CYS A 163 -2.91 -7.94 -0.83
C CYS A 163 -3.12 -7.54 -2.29
N THR A 164 -2.36 -8.15 -3.19
CA THR A 164 -2.40 -7.93 -4.64
C THR A 164 -3.59 -8.60 -5.32
N ASP A 165 -4.18 -9.61 -4.67
CA ASP A 165 -5.15 -10.53 -5.28
C ASP A 165 -6.60 -10.35 -4.81
N CYS A 166 -6.86 -9.56 -3.76
CA CYS A 166 -8.22 -9.28 -3.30
C CYS A 166 -8.56 -7.79 -3.25
N CYS A 167 -7.56 -6.90 -3.17
CA CYS A 167 -7.79 -5.47 -2.95
C CYS A 167 -8.20 -4.77 -4.26
N PRO A 168 -9.33 -4.03 -4.29
CA PRO A 168 -9.75 -3.27 -5.47
C PRO A 168 -8.86 -2.05 -5.76
N GLN A 169 -7.85 -1.77 -4.94
CA GLN A 169 -6.82 -0.76 -5.21
C GLN A 169 -5.50 -1.35 -5.74
N SER A 170 -5.33 -2.68 -5.74
CA SER A 170 -4.18 -3.30 -6.40
C SER A 170 -4.41 -3.27 -7.91
N ARG A 171 -3.39 -2.91 -8.71
CA ARG A 171 -3.52 -2.76 -10.18
C ARG A 171 -4.15 -3.99 -10.83
N GLY A 172 -3.79 -5.21 -10.41
CA GLY A 172 -4.36 -6.44 -10.96
C GLY A 172 -5.87 -6.62 -10.70
N PHE A 173 -6.37 -6.14 -9.56
CA PHE A 173 -7.77 -6.28 -9.14
C PHE A 173 -8.59 -4.99 -9.20
N MET A 174 -7.99 -3.93 -9.75
CA MET A 174 -8.57 -2.59 -9.77
C MET A 174 -9.88 -2.52 -10.55
N LEU A 175 -10.89 -1.91 -9.95
CA LEU A 175 -12.21 -1.68 -10.59
C LEU A 175 -12.32 -0.30 -11.22
N GLU A 176 -11.64 0.70 -10.64
CA GLU A 176 -11.74 2.11 -11.00
C GLU A 176 -10.39 2.79 -10.79
N PRO A 177 -10.11 3.93 -11.45
CA PRO A 177 -8.92 4.71 -11.17
C PRO A 177 -8.84 5.10 -9.70
N THR A 178 -7.64 5.04 -9.12
CA THR A 178 -7.38 5.39 -7.72
C THR A 178 -6.32 6.47 -7.62
N ALA A 179 -6.27 7.14 -6.48
CA ALA A 179 -5.22 8.08 -6.14
C ALA A 179 -4.75 7.82 -4.71
N ASN A 180 -3.46 8.02 -4.46
CA ASN A 180 -2.82 7.69 -3.19
C ASN A 180 -1.78 8.76 -2.87
N TYR A 181 -1.68 9.16 -1.61
CA TYR A 181 -0.54 9.95 -1.14
C TYR A 181 0.66 9.03 -0.88
N THR A 182 1.87 9.52 -1.15
CA THR A 182 3.11 8.87 -0.70
C THR A 182 4.23 9.89 -0.55
N ASN A 183 5.25 9.55 0.24
CA ASN A 183 6.47 10.33 0.44
C ASN A 183 7.71 9.52 0.07
N TYR A 184 7.51 8.41 -0.65
CA TYR A 184 8.57 7.50 -0.98
C TYR A 184 8.49 7.09 -2.43
N LEU A 185 9.65 6.75 -2.96
CA LEU A 185 9.86 6.28 -4.31
C LEU A 185 10.92 5.19 -4.26
N ALA A 186 10.66 4.02 -4.82
CA ALA A 186 11.71 2.99 -4.93
C ALA A 186 12.80 3.49 -5.88
N GLN A 187 14.05 3.12 -5.72
CA GLN A 187 15.10 3.43 -6.68
C GLN A 187 15.95 2.19 -6.88
N ILE A 188 16.07 1.76 -8.13
CA ILE A 188 16.79 0.53 -8.49
C ILE A 188 18.21 0.94 -8.88
N ASN A 189 19.20 0.31 -8.25
CA ASN A 189 20.60 0.42 -8.62
C ASN A 189 20.91 -0.64 -9.70
N PRO A 190 21.17 -0.24 -10.95
CA PRO A 190 21.45 -1.18 -12.03
C PRO A 190 22.76 -1.95 -11.84
N GLU A 191 23.72 -1.41 -11.10
CA GLU A 191 25.01 -2.08 -10.85
C GLU A 191 24.90 -3.26 -9.87
N LEU A 192 23.89 -3.21 -8.98
CA LEU A 192 23.61 -4.29 -8.01
C LEU A 192 22.53 -5.25 -8.51
N CYS A 193 21.75 -4.86 -9.52
CA CYS A 193 20.63 -5.65 -9.99
C CYS A 193 21.11 -6.87 -10.79
N THR A 194 20.71 -8.06 -10.37
CA THR A 194 21.04 -9.33 -11.04
C THR A 194 19.96 -9.82 -12.02
N GLY A 195 18.87 -9.07 -12.18
CA GLY A 195 17.76 -9.49 -13.04
C GLY A 195 16.92 -10.65 -12.50
N CYS A 196 16.98 -10.95 -11.20
CA CYS A 196 16.28 -12.10 -10.62
C CYS A 196 14.75 -12.05 -10.69
N GLY A 197 14.14 -10.89 -10.95
CA GLY A 197 12.69 -10.74 -11.11
C GLY A 197 11.86 -10.70 -9.81
N THR A 198 12.43 -10.90 -8.63
CA THR A 198 11.67 -10.89 -7.36
C THR A 198 10.86 -9.61 -7.16
N CYS A 199 11.41 -8.45 -7.52
CA CYS A 199 10.72 -7.17 -7.42
C CYS A 199 9.53 -7.04 -8.39
N VAL A 200 9.60 -7.68 -9.56
CA VAL A 200 8.51 -7.76 -10.55
C VAL A 200 7.33 -8.51 -9.94
N GLU A 201 7.59 -9.69 -9.36
CA GLU A 201 6.56 -10.52 -8.72
C GLU A 201 5.92 -9.86 -7.50
N LYS A 202 6.74 -9.17 -6.69
CA LYS A 202 6.30 -8.56 -5.43
C LYS A 202 5.65 -7.18 -5.61
N CYS A 203 5.70 -6.59 -6.80
CA CYS A 203 5.18 -5.24 -6.99
C CYS A 203 3.66 -5.19 -6.93
N HIS A 204 3.13 -4.57 -5.86
CA HIS A 204 1.68 -4.44 -5.64
C HIS A 204 0.92 -3.70 -6.75
N GLN A 205 1.64 -2.86 -7.50
CA GLN A 205 1.09 -2.09 -8.60
C GLN A 205 1.50 -2.63 -9.98
N LEU A 206 2.22 -3.74 -10.10
CA LEU A 206 2.62 -4.28 -11.42
C LEU A 206 3.24 -3.21 -12.33
N ILE A 207 4.19 -2.45 -11.79
CA ILE A 207 4.89 -1.34 -12.48
C ILE A 207 6.39 -1.60 -12.67
N ILE A 208 6.87 -2.75 -12.23
CA ILE A 208 8.28 -3.14 -12.35
C ILE A 208 8.37 -4.22 -13.42
N GLU A 209 9.30 -4.08 -14.34
CA GLU A 209 9.61 -5.06 -15.39
C GLU A 209 11.13 -5.21 -15.54
N LEU A 210 11.57 -6.27 -16.23
CA LEU A 210 12.98 -6.41 -16.63
C LEU A 210 13.13 -5.82 -18.04
N ASN A 211 14.12 -4.95 -18.23
CA ASN A 211 14.44 -4.36 -19.52
C ASN A 211 15.22 -5.34 -20.43
N GLU A 212 15.67 -4.86 -21.60
CA GLU A 212 16.43 -5.69 -22.56
C GLU A 212 17.79 -6.21 -22.03
N ASP A 213 18.33 -5.57 -20.99
CA ASP A 213 19.59 -5.94 -20.32
C ASP A 213 19.35 -6.79 -19.05
N ASP A 214 18.14 -7.34 -18.88
CA ASP A 214 17.68 -8.05 -17.68
C ASP A 214 17.78 -7.20 -16.38
N ILE A 215 17.77 -5.88 -16.47
CA ILE A 215 17.77 -4.98 -15.31
C ILE A 215 16.33 -4.57 -14.98
N ALA A 216 16.01 -4.58 -13.69
CA ALA A 216 14.70 -4.14 -13.22
C ALA A 216 14.52 -2.63 -13.44
N GLU A 217 13.41 -2.25 -14.07
CA GLU A 217 12.99 -0.87 -14.28
C GLU A 217 11.58 -0.66 -13.73
N ARG A 218 11.25 0.57 -13.34
CA ARG A 218 9.95 0.90 -12.73
C ARG A 218 9.29 2.15 -13.31
N GLU A 219 7.97 2.08 -13.49
CA GLU A 219 7.16 3.25 -13.85
C GLU A 219 7.04 4.21 -12.64
N GLU A 220 7.73 5.35 -12.69
CA GLU A 220 7.79 6.33 -11.58
C GLU A 220 6.44 6.86 -11.13
N GLU A 221 5.66 7.31 -12.11
CA GLU A 221 4.38 7.99 -11.91
C GLU A 221 3.34 7.09 -11.23
N SER A 222 3.50 5.77 -11.38
CA SER A 222 2.60 4.75 -10.83
C SER A 222 3.16 4.08 -9.57
N CYS A 223 4.38 4.42 -9.14
CA CYS A 223 5.00 3.87 -7.94
C CYS A 223 4.34 4.47 -6.70
N ILE A 224 3.76 3.66 -5.81
CA ILE A 224 3.16 4.15 -4.55
C ILE A 224 4.15 4.24 -3.39
N GLY A 225 5.41 3.89 -3.59
CA GLY A 225 6.46 3.98 -2.56
C GLY A 225 6.23 3.04 -1.37
N CYS A 226 5.65 1.85 -1.59
CA CYS A 226 5.33 0.92 -0.50
C CYS A 226 6.54 0.18 0.10
N GLY A 227 7.68 0.15 -0.60
CA GLY A 227 8.90 -0.52 -0.10
C GLY A 227 8.91 -2.05 -0.18
N VAL A 228 7.81 -2.70 -0.59
CA VAL A 228 7.74 -4.18 -0.67
C VAL A 228 8.82 -4.77 -1.61
N CYS A 229 9.12 -4.09 -2.72
CA CYS A 229 10.19 -4.54 -3.62
C CYS A 229 11.58 -4.46 -2.99
N ALA A 230 11.87 -3.40 -2.23
CA ALA A 230 13.12 -3.27 -1.47
C ALA A 230 13.23 -4.32 -0.37
N TYR A 231 12.13 -4.55 0.35
CA TYR A 231 12.04 -5.55 1.42
C TYR A 231 12.38 -6.98 0.97
N PHE A 232 12.08 -7.35 -0.28
CA PHE A 232 12.34 -8.69 -0.83
C PHE A 232 13.51 -8.73 -1.85
N CYS A 233 14.29 -7.66 -2.01
CA CYS A 233 15.38 -7.68 -2.98
C CYS A 233 16.56 -8.48 -2.41
N PRO A 234 16.96 -9.62 -3.03
CA PRO A 234 18.05 -10.44 -2.50
C PRO A 234 19.42 -9.75 -2.60
N GLU A 235 19.57 -8.77 -3.49
CA GLU A 235 20.84 -8.08 -3.76
C GLU A 235 20.95 -6.72 -3.07
N ASN A 236 19.95 -6.32 -2.25
CA ASN A 236 19.82 -4.94 -1.74
C ASN A 236 19.88 -3.88 -2.86
N ALA A 237 19.52 -4.22 -4.10
CA ALA A 237 19.61 -3.33 -5.26
C ALA A 237 18.53 -2.24 -5.30
N ILE A 238 17.65 -2.15 -4.30
CA ILE A 238 16.53 -1.21 -4.29
C ILE A 238 16.55 -0.40 -2.99
N SER A 239 16.75 0.91 -3.12
CA SER A 239 16.65 1.89 -2.05
C SER A 239 15.29 2.60 -2.08
N MET A 240 14.95 3.33 -1.02
CA MET A 240 13.74 4.14 -0.92
C MET A 240 14.08 5.62 -0.83
N VAL A 241 13.84 6.37 -1.89
CA VAL A 241 14.03 7.83 -1.91
C VAL A 241 12.86 8.51 -1.22
N LYS A 242 13.16 9.32 -0.20
CA LYS A 242 12.18 10.17 0.47
C LYS A 242 11.90 11.39 -0.40
N THR A 243 10.64 11.60 -0.74
CA THR A 243 10.16 12.69 -1.59
C THR A 243 9.25 13.65 -0.79
N PRO A 244 9.03 14.88 -1.28
CA PRO A 244 7.85 15.65 -0.90
C PRO A 244 6.57 14.82 -1.08
N LEU A 245 5.50 15.21 -0.40
CA LEU A 245 4.21 14.53 -0.50
C LEU A 245 3.72 14.57 -1.95
N ARG A 246 3.61 13.40 -2.58
CA ARG A 246 3.15 13.26 -3.97
C ARG A 246 1.82 12.52 -4.04
N ILE A 247 1.06 12.81 -5.09
CA ILE A 247 -0.20 12.12 -5.41
C ILE A 247 0.05 11.20 -6.59
N VAL A 248 0.01 9.90 -6.33
CA VAL A 248 0.16 8.85 -7.33
C VAL A 248 -1.21 8.40 -7.78
N ARG A 249 -1.47 8.46 -9.08
CA ARG A 249 -2.77 8.10 -9.66
C ARG A 249 -2.62 6.92 -10.59
N ILE A 250 -3.46 5.93 -10.41
CA ILE A 250 -3.30 4.62 -11.04
C ILE A 250 -4.56 4.30 -11.81
N MET A 251 -4.40 4.01 -13.10
CA MET A 251 -5.43 3.44 -13.94
C MET A 251 -5.46 1.91 -13.79
N PRO A 252 -6.64 1.28 -13.87
CA PRO A 252 -6.71 -0.17 -14.05
C PRO A 252 -6.01 -0.56 -15.36
N PRO A 253 -5.43 -1.77 -15.48
CA PRO A 253 -4.86 -2.26 -16.72
C PRO A 253 -5.86 -2.15 -17.88
N HIS A 254 -5.39 -1.66 -19.02
CA HIS A 254 -6.22 -1.58 -20.22
C HIS A 254 -6.34 -2.96 -20.85
N GLN A 255 -7.56 -3.49 -20.93
CA GLN A 255 -7.88 -4.76 -21.57
C GLN A 255 -8.28 -4.46 -23.03
N LYS A 256 -7.32 -4.12 -23.88
CA LYS A 256 -7.52 -3.99 -25.33
C LYS A 256 -7.29 -5.31 -26.04
#